data_AF-A0A6L7I2I8-F1
#
_entry.id   AF-A0A6L7I2I8-F1
#
_cell.length_a   1.000
_cell.length_b   1.000
_cell.length_c   1.000
_cell.angle_alpha   90.00
_cell.angle_beta   90.00
_cell.angle_gamma   90.00
#
_symmetry.space_group_name_H-M   'P 1'
#
loop_
_entity.id
_entity.type
_entity.pdbx_description
1 polymer ?
#
loop_
_entity_poly.entity_id
_entity_poly.type
_entity_poly.pdbx_seq_one_letter_code
_entity_poly.pdbx_strand_id
1 'polypeptide(L)'
;MKSKITDFPPRLAELLSPYGGVTLSALDNLKLLKALAALAGLSCKCLELSDEPRAIYVANWDGHWFDCGFSNAYSAEIRPMAPPPEAQLATANQVEVPLLNAQQLSFMCMQYAHFDHC
;
A
#
# COMPACT_ATOMS: atom_id res chain seq x y z
N MET A 1 -21.19 -10.78 14.64
CA MET A 1 -21.27 -10.15 13.30
C MET A 1 -19.91 -9.56 12.97
N LYS A 2 -19.14 -10.18 12.07
CA LYS A 2 -17.89 -9.58 11.57
C LYS A 2 -18.27 -8.72 10.36
N SER A 3 -18.21 -7.40 10.52
CA SER A 3 -18.41 -6.48 9.40
C SER A 3 -17.37 -6.83 8.33
N LYS A 4 -17.83 -7.11 7.11
CA LYS A 4 -16.96 -7.31 5.96
C LYS A 4 -16.29 -5.96 5.69
N ILE A 5 -15.01 -5.82 6.00
CA ILE A 5 -14.21 -4.67 5.56
C ILE A 5 -13.90 -4.96 4.09
N THR A 6 -14.74 -4.47 3.19
CA THR A 6 -14.67 -4.82 1.75
C THR A 6 -14.26 -3.68 0.84
N ASP A 7 -14.32 -2.44 1.31
CA ASP A 7 -14.22 -1.30 0.41
C ASP A 7 -13.18 -0.29 0.87
N PHE A 8 -12.50 0.32 -0.09
CA PHE A 8 -11.63 1.46 0.13
C PHE A 8 -12.47 2.65 0.64
N PRO A 9 -11.99 3.45 1.59
CA PRO A 9 -12.66 4.70 1.95
C PRO A 9 -12.76 5.59 0.71
N PRO A 10 -13.86 6.36 0.52
CA PRO A 10 -14.13 7.08 -0.73
C PRO A 10 -12.95 7.94 -1.21
N ARG A 11 -12.29 8.62 -0.27
CA ARG A 11 -11.14 9.46 -0.57
C ARG A 11 -9.94 8.66 -1.11
N LEU A 12 -9.67 7.48 -0.55
CA LEU A 12 -8.60 6.62 -1.04
C LEU A 12 -8.99 6.02 -2.40
N ALA A 13 -10.26 5.65 -2.60
CA ALA A 13 -10.74 5.14 -3.89
C ALA A 13 -10.55 6.18 -5.02
N GLU A 14 -10.88 7.45 -4.77
CA GLU A 14 -10.62 8.56 -5.71
C GLU A 14 -9.12 8.68 -6.04
N LEU A 15 -8.27 8.62 -5.03
CA LEU A 15 -6.82 8.77 -5.17
C LEU A 15 -6.15 7.57 -5.86
N LEU A 16 -6.72 6.36 -5.71
CA LEU A 16 -6.23 5.15 -6.36
C LEU A 16 -6.70 5.01 -7.81
N SER A 17 -7.80 5.67 -8.20
CA SER A 17 -8.38 5.59 -9.54
C SER A 17 -7.36 5.71 -10.69
N PRO A 18 -6.39 6.67 -10.67
CA PRO A 18 -5.39 6.80 -11.74
C PRO A 18 -4.40 5.63 -11.84
N TYR A 19 -4.29 4.80 -10.80
CA TYR A 19 -3.37 3.68 -10.69
C TYR A 19 -4.09 2.33 -10.90
N GLY A 20 -5.37 2.35 -11.28
CA GLY A 20 -6.13 1.16 -11.60
C GLY A 20 -5.48 0.36 -12.72
N GLY A 21 -5.24 -0.94 -12.47
CA GLY A 21 -4.61 -1.85 -13.43
C GLY A 21 -3.09 -1.90 -13.37
N VAL A 22 -2.43 -1.05 -12.56
CA VAL A 22 -0.99 -1.17 -12.31
C VAL A 22 -0.74 -2.35 -11.36
N THR A 23 0.14 -3.24 -11.78
CA THR A 23 0.71 -4.32 -10.97
C THR A 23 2.01 -3.82 -10.35
N LEU A 24 2.04 -3.71 -9.02
CA LEU A 24 3.19 -3.24 -8.25
C LEU A 24 3.70 -4.35 -7.33
N SER A 25 4.94 -4.19 -6.87
CA SER A 25 5.44 -5.00 -5.74
C SER A 25 4.72 -4.60 -4.45
N ALA A 26 4.75 -5.49 -3.44
CA ALA A 26 4.14 -5.18 -2.15
C ALA A 26 4.77 -3.95 -1.47
N LEU A 27 6.07 -3.73 -1.67
CA LEU A 27 6.78 -2.55 -1.16
C LEU A 27 6.37 -1.27 -1.92
N ASP A 28 6.14 -1.36 -3.23
CA ASP A 28 5.69 -0.22 -4.03
C ASP A 28 4.23 0.14 -3.73
N ASN A 29 3.40 -0.84 -3.37
CA ASN A 29 2.07 -0.59 -2.81
C ASN A 29 2.14 0.25 -1.50
N LEU A 30 3.09 -0.04 -0.60
CA LEU A 30 3.31 0.81 0.59
C LEU A 30 3.71 2.24 0.20
N LYS A 31 4.65 2.39 -0.74
CA LYS A 31 5.08 3.71 -1.24
C LYS A 31 3.90 4.49 -1.83
N LEU A 32 3.06 3.82 -2.61
CA LEU A 32 1.85 4.40 -3.19
C LEU A 32 0.91 4.91 -2.10
N LEU A 33 0.51 4.06 -1.14
CA LEU A 33 -0.40 4.46 -0.07
C LEU A 33 0.16 5.59 0.80
N LYS A 34 1.47 5.53 1.13
CA LYS A 34 2.15 6.57 1.90
C LYS A 34 2.13 7.92 1.18
N ALA A 35 2.41 7.92 -0.13
CA ALA A 35 2.40 9.12 -0.95
C ALA A 35 0.98 9.68 -1.11
N LEU A 36 -0.01 8.83 -1.38
CA LEU A 36 -1.42 9.23 -1.46
C LEU A 36 -1.93 9.83 -0.15
N ALA A 37 -1.53 9.27 0.99
CA ALA A 37 -1.83 9.84 2.30
C ALA A 37 -1.26 11.26 2.45
N ALA A 38 0.02 11.44 2.12
CA ALA A 38 0.67 12.74 2.20
C ALA A 38 0.02 13.78 1.27
N LEU A 39 -0.33 13.40 0.04
CA LEU A 39 -1.07 14.25 -0.90
C LEU A 39 -2.45 14.65 -0.37
N ALA A 40 -3.08 13.79 0.42
CA ALA A 40 -4.36 14.04 1.06
C ALA A 40 -4.25 14.78 2.41
N GLY A 41 -3.04 15.02 2.92
CA GLY A 41 -2.83 15.57 4.26
C GLY A 41 -3.19 14.58 5.39
N LEU A 42 -3.15 13.28 5.11
CA LEU A 42 -3.54 12.20 6.01
C LEU A 42 -2.34 11.39 6.51
N SER A 43 -2.55 10.67 7.61
CA SER A 43 -1.52 9.81 8.18
C SER A 43 -1.47 8.45 7.48
N CYS A 44 -0.26 7.91 7.32
CA CYS A 44 -0.08 6.54 6.87
C CYS A 44 1.11 5.90 7.59
N LYS A 45 0.86 4.84 8.36
CA LYS A 45 1.89 4.01 8.98
C LYS A 45 2.09 2.76 8.14
N CYS A 46 3.34 2.44 7.83
CA CYS A 46 3.71 1.26 7.04
C CYS A 46 4.43 0.28 7.96
N LEU A 47 3.96 -0.96 7.98
CA LEU A 47 4.47 -2.01 8.86
C LEU A 47 4.73 -3.27 8.06
N GLU A 48 5.66 -4.08 8.56
CA GLU A 48 5.85 -5.46 8.17
C GLU A 48 5.42 -6.34 9.33
N LEU A 49 4.41 -7.18 9.08
CA LEU A 49 3.94 -8.16 10.04
C LEU A 49 4.63 -9.48 9.75
N SER A 50 5.41 -9.96 10.72
CA SER A 50 6.10 -11.26 10.61
C SER A 50 5.17 -12.38 11.08
N ASP A 51 4.24 -12.80 10.21
CA ASP A 51 3.50 -14.04 10.41
C ASP A 51 4.27 -15.19 9.74
N GLU A 52 4.57 -16.25 10.48
CA GLU A 52 5.09 -17.47 9.84
C GLU A 52 4.01 -18.09 8.96
N PRO A 53 4.33 -18.51 7.70
CA PRO A 53 5.67 -18.66 7.14
C PRO A 53 6.20 -17.48 6.32
N ARG A 54 5.46 -16.37 6.17
CA ARG A 54 5.86 -15.25 5.31
C ARG A 54 5.36 -13.91 5.84
N ALA A 55 6.28 -12.96 5.97
CA ALA A 55 5.95 -11.59 6.32
C ALA A 55 5.09 -10.91 5.25
N ILE A 56 4.18 -10.05 5.69
CA ILE A 56 3.33 -9.22 4.84
C ILE A 56 3.56 -7.74 5.13
N TYR A 57 3.44 -6.92 4.09
CA TYR A 57 3.40 -5.49 4.24
C TYR A 57 1.97 -5.01 4.45
N VAL A 58 1.77 -4.17 5.46
CA VAL A 58 0.47 -3.56 5.76
C VAL A 58 0.60 -2.06 5.94
N ALA A 59 -0.46 -1.35 5.59
CA ALA A 59 -0.57 0.08 5.81
C ALA A 59 -1.77 0.40 6.68
N ASN A 60 -1.58 1.23 7.70
CA ASN A 60 -2.67 1.96 8.35
C ASN A 60 -2.75 3.34 7.72
N TRP A 61 -3.74 3.53 6.83
CA TRP A 61 -4.03 4.79 6.16
C TRP A 61 -5.23 5.44 6.85
N ASP A 62 -5.00 6.54 7.56
CA ASP A 62 -6.02 7.27 8.32
C ASP A 62 -6.97 6.37 9.13
N GLY A 63 -6.39 5.43 9.90
CA GLY A 63 -7.15 4.48 10.70
C GLY A 63 -7.69 3.25 9.96
N HIS A 64 -7.64 3.22 8.63
CA HIS A 64 -8.05 2.08 7.80
C HIS A 64 -6.85 1.19 7.47
N TRP A 65 -7.04 -0.13 7.54
CA TRP A 65 -5.96 -1.09 7.33
C TRP A 65 -6.01 -1.74 5.96
N PHE A 66 -4.83 -1.87 5.35
CA PHE A 66 -4.65 -2.47 4.03
C PHE A 66 -3.52 -3.48 4.04
N ASP A 67 -3.78 -4.66 3.49
CA ASP A 67 -2.78 -5.65 3.10
C ASP A 67 -2.20 -5.25 1.75
N CYS A 68 -0.88 -5.10 1.68
CA CYS A 68 -0.14 -4.74 0.46
C CYS A 68 0.51 -5.94 -0.20
N GLY A 69 0.42 -7.14 0.38
CA GLY A 69 0.99 -8.40 -0.09
C GLY A 69 2.21 -8.87 0.71
N PHE A 70 2.73 -10.05 0.36
CA PHE A 70 3.94 -10.61 0.96
C PHE A 70 5.16 -9.74 0.69
N SER A 71 6.10 -9.68 1.64
CA SER A 71 7.25 -8.77 1.56
C SER A 71 8.15 -8.97 0.33
N ASN A 72 8.10 -10.16 -0.28
CA ASN A 72 8.84 -10.52 -1.50
C ASN A 72 7.95 -10.64 -2.76
N ALA A 73 6.69 -10.21 -2.71
CA ALA A 73 5.78 -10.27 -3.85
C ALA A 73 6.04 -9.12 -4.84
N TYR A 74 6.28 -9.46 -6.11
CA TYR A 74 6.49 -8.50 -7.22
C TYR A 74 5.19 -8.15 -7.97
N SER A 75 4.10 -8.83 -7.67
CA SER A 75 2.77 -8.61 -8.25
C SER A 75 1.73 -8.77 -7.15
N ALA A 76 1.51 -7.70 -6.39
CA ALA A 76 0.65 -7.69 -5.22
C ALA A 76 -0.52 -6.73 -5.39
N GLU A 77 -1.64 -7.08 -4.79
CA GLU A 77 -2.87 -6.28 -4.78
C GLU A 77 -3.03 -5.62 -3.41
N ILE A 78 -3.45 -4.36 -3.39
CA ILE A 78 -3.85 -3.67 -2.16
C ILE A 78 -5.25 -4.15 -1.78
N ARG A 79 -5.43 -4.69 -0.59
CA ARG A 79 -6.72 -5.21 -0.11
C ARG A 79 -7.10 -4.61 1.23
N PRO A 80 -8.34 -4.13 1.41
CA PRO A 80 -8.84 -3.78 2.74
C PRO A 80 -8.73 -4.98 3.70
N MET A 81 -8.27 -4.73 4.92
CA MET A 81 -8.14 -5.75 5.95
C MET A 81 -8.65 -5.28 7.30
N ALA A 82 -8.91 -6.23 8.20
CA ALA A 82 -9.17 -5.91 9.59
C ALA A 82 -7.90 -5.37 10.28
N PRO A 83 -8.03 -4.53 11.32
CA PRO A 83 -6.90 -4.16 12.16
C PRO A 83 -6.13 -5.40 12.63
N PRO A 84 -4.81 -5.45 12.47
CA PRO A 84 -4.00 -6.53 13.02
C PRO A 84 -4.17 -6.59 14.55
N PRO A 85 -4.15 -7.78 15.17
CA PRO A 85 -4.19 -7.91 16.63
C PRO A 85 -3.05 -7.15 17.29
N GLU A 86 -3.29 -6.61 18.49
CA GLU A 86 -2.29 -5.83 19.23
C GLU A 86 -0.98 -6.60 19.45
N ALA A 87 -1.06 -7.90 19.73
CA ALA A 87 0.12 -8.76 19.88
C ALA A 87 0.99 -8.82 18.61
N GLN A 88 0.36 -8.76 17.43
CA GLN A 88 1.06 -8.75 16.14
C GLN A 88 1.65 -7.37 15.84
N LEU A 89 0.96 -6.30 16.22
CA LEU A 89 1.47 -4.93 16.12
C LEU A 89 2.65 -4.69 17.05
N ALA A 90 2.67 -5.34 18.22
CA ALA A 90 3.76 -5.22 19.20
C ALA A 90 5.09 -5.79 18.70
N THR A 91 5.05 -6.74 17.77
CA THR A 91 6.23 -7.36 17.14
C THR A 91 6.45 -6.91 15.70
N ALA A 92 5.63 -5.98 15.20
CA ALA A 92 5.72 -5.49 13.83
C ALA A 92 6.96 -4.60 13.64
N ASN A 93 7.60 -4.73 12.48
CA ASN A 93 8.66 -3.82 12.08
C ASN A 93 8.07 -2.60 11.38
N GLN A 94 8.48 -1.40 11.78
CA GLN A 94 8.13 -0.21 11.02
C GLN A 94 8.93 -0.17 9.72
N VAL A 95 8.23 -0.01 8.60
CA VAL A 95 8.85 0.08 7.27
C VAL A 95 8.93 1.54 6.88
N GLU A 96 10.14 2.08 6.83
CA GLU A 96 10.37 3.42 6.30
C GLU A 96 10.44 3.35 4.77
N VAL A 97 9.44 3.94 4.11
CA VAL A 97 9.41 4.10 2.66
C VAL A 97 9.66 5.57 2.30
N PRO A 98 10.38 5.84 1.20
CA PRO A 98 10.59 7.22 0.75
C PRO A 98 9.24 7.86 0.42
N LEU A 99 9.06 9.11 0.83
CA LEU A 99 7.88 9.87 0.46
C LEU A 99 8.00 10.31 -1.00
N LEU A 100 7.17 9.74 -1.86
CA LEU A 100 7.17 10.04 -3.30
C LEU A 100 6.22 11.19 -3.62
N ASN A 101 6.66 12.11 -4.48
CA ASN A 101 5.78 13.11 -5.09
C ASN A 101 5.03 12.53 -6.30
N ALA A 102 4.09 13.29 -6.88
CA ALA A 102 3.27 12.83 -8.00
C ALA A 102 4.08 12.41 -9.24
N GLN A 103 5.20 13.09 -9.52
CA GLN A 103 6.08 12.74 -10.63
C GLN A 103 6.78 11.40 -10.38
N GLN A 104 7.31 11.18 -9.17
CA GLN A 104 7.95 9.93 -8.77
C GLN A 104 6.97 8.75 -8.74
N LEU A 105 5.72 8.98 -8.31
CA LEU A 105 4.66 7.97 -8.40
C LEU A 105 4.38 7.58 -9.85
N SER A 106 4.33 8.56 -10.74
CA SER A 106 4.13 8.30 -12.18
C SER A 106 5.25 7.43 -12.74
N PHE A 107 6.51 7.73 -12.41
CA PHE A 107 7.65 6.89 -12.80
C PHE A 107 7.59 5.47 -12.25
N MET A 108 7.20 5.32 -10.98
CA MET A 108 7.05 4.00 -10.33
C MET A 108 5.94 3.16 -10.98
N CYS A 109 4.88 3.79 -11.48
CA CYS A 109 3.71 3.10 -12.05
C CYS A 109 3.81 2.87 -13.56
N MET A 110 4.87 3.34 -14.23
CA MET A 110 5.08 3.08 -15.65
C MET A 110 5.52 1.62 -15.86
N GLN A 111 4.62 0.80 -16.40
CA GLN A 111 4.90 -0.61 -16.73
C GLN A 111 5.60 -0.79 -18.08
N TYR A 112 5.50 0.19 -18.98
CA TYR A 112 6.17 0.18 -20.28
C TYR A 112 6.72 1.56 -20.58
N ALA A 113 8.02 1.75 -20.42
CA ALA A 113 8.71 2.75 -21.23
C ALA A 113 8.80 2.16 -22.65
N HIS A 114 7.78 2.38 -23.47
CA HIS A 114 8.01 2.26 -24.91
C HIS A 114 9.02 3.33 -25.28
N PHE A 115 10.30 2.95 -25.35
CA PHE A 115 11.29 3.66 -26.16
C PHE A 115 10.97 3.43 -27.64
N ASP A 116 9.73 3.67 -28.05
CA ASP A 116 9.32 3.70 -29.45
C ASP A 116 8.80 5.10 -29.70
N HIS A 117 9.69 6.08 -29.71
CA HIS A 117 9.59 7.27 -30.57
C HIS A 117 10.99 7.92 -30.63
N CYS A 118 11.64 7.67 -31.78
CA CYS A 118 12.89 8.18 -32.36
C CYS A 118 13.67 9.29 -31.66
#